data_AF-H5TML1-F1
#
_entry.id   AF-H5TML1-F1
#
_cell.length_a   1.000
_cell.length_b   1.000
_cell.length_c   1.000
_cell.angle_alpha   90.00
_cell.angle_beta   90.00
_cell.angle_gamma   90.00
#
_symmetry.space_group_name_H-M   'P 1'
#
loop_
_entity.id
_entity.type
_entity.pdbx_description
1 polymer ?
#
loop_
_entity_poly.entity_id
_entity_poly.type
_entity_poly.pdbx_seq_one_letter_code
_entity_poly.pdbx_strand_id
1 'polypeptide(L)'
;MIFKGVREGKPYPDHGLSVRGWAKIPPRQLRLDELVTVTTVLALDKLLSEDSTFYGDLFSHVVRWQGELYLEDGLHRAVRSALRNRHIIHARLLDLDSYDLSADAPPLEEQLDDTAEIPTTTNRPIRPVDHPARNSSAQGGAHRRSGRSTGWSAPPNPRGWGG
;
A
#
# COMPACT_ATOMS: atom_id res chain seq x y z
N MET A 1 -7.73 -0.21 21.79
CA MET A 1 -6.68 -1.25 21.82
C MET A 1 -5.94 -1.22 20.48
N ILE A 2 -4.63 -1.50 20.42
CA ILE A 2 -3.88 -1.45 19.14
C ILE A 2 -4.23 -2.64 18.26
N PHE A 3 -4.24 -3.84 18.84
CA PHE A 3 -4.60 -5.10 18.18
C PHE A 3 -5.97 -5.59 18.69
N LYS A 4 -6.61 -6.50 17.95
CA LYS A 4 -7.82 -7.22 18.38
C LYS A 4 -7.52 -8.20 19.51
N GLY A 5 -6.35 -8.85 19.46
CA GLY A 5 -5.93 -9.83 20.44
C GLY A 5 -4.47 -10.24 20.28
N VAL A 6 -3.96 -11.01 21.24
CA VAL A 6 -2.61 -11.57 21.22
C VAL A 6 -2.75 -13.07 21.48
N ARG A 7 -2.07 -13.88 20.67
CA ARG A 7 -2.06 -15.33 20.77
C ARG A 7 -0.63 -15.85 20.65
N GLU A 8 -0.38 -17.00 21.25
CA GLU A 8 0.83 -17.76 21.04
C GLU A 8 0.61 -18.83 19.97
N GLY A 9 1.36 -18.75 18.88
CA GLY A 9 1.30 -19.71 17.78
C GLY A 9 0.16 -19.49 16.79
N LYS A 10 0.28 -20.17 15.64
CA LYS A 10 -0.67 -20.11 14.52
C LYS A 10 -1.86 -21.06 14.78
N PRO A 11 -3.13 -20.61 14.67
CA PRO A 11 -4.31 -21.48 14.78
C PRO A 11 -4.64 -22.29 13.53
N TYR A 12 -3.89 -22.10 12.45
CA TYR A 12 -4.11 -22.71 11.14
C TYR A 12 -2.99 -23.71 10.80
N PRO A 13 -3.25 -24.65 9.87
CA PRO A 13 -2.23 -25.52 9.30
C PRO A 13 -1.08 -24.73 8.67
N ASP A 14 0.12 -25.34 8.58
CA ASP A 14 1.22 -24.73 7.85
C ASP A 14 0.88 -24.64 6.36
N HIS A 15 0.90 -23.42 5.83
CA HIS A 15 0.56 -23.12 4.45
C HIS A 15 1.77 -23.24 3.50
N GLY A 16 2.99 -23.40 4.03
CA GLY A 16 4.20 -23.67 3.25
C GLY A 16 4.59 -22.57 2.24
N LEU A 17 3.98 -21.38 2.36
CA LEU A 17 4.12 -20.33 1.35
C LEU A 17 5.52 -19.72 1.40
N SER A 18 6.24 -19.78 0.27
CA SER A 18 7.57 -19.21 0.15
C SER A 18 7.55 -17.67 0.16
N VAL A 19 8.71 -17.05 0.40
CA VAL A 19 8.85 -15.57 0.30
C VAL A 19 8.45 -15.07 -1.11
N ARG A 20 8.70 -15.87 -2.15
CA ARG A 20 8.29 -15.54 -3.52
C ARG A 20 6.78 -15.67 -3.69
N GLY A 21 6.17 -16.71 -3.13
CA GLY A 21 4.71 -16.88 -3.09
C GLY A 21 4.00 -15.69 -2.44
N TRP A 22 4.52 -15.19 -1.31
CA TRP A 22 4.02 -13.96 -0.69
C TRP A 22 4.09 -12.77 -1.64
N ALA A 23 5.15 -12.62 -2.43
CA ALA A 23 5.28 -11.49 -3.35
C ALA A 23 4.17 -11.44 -4.43
N LYS A 24 3.56 -12.59 -4.76
CA LYS A 24 2.41 -12.70 -5.68
C LYS A 24 1.12 -12.10 -5.12
N ILE A 25 0.96 -12.08 -3.79
CA ILE A 25 -0.24 -11.56 -3.13
C ILE A 25 -0.17 -10.02 -3.10
N PRO A 26 -1.10 -9.28 -3.74
CA PRO A 26 -1.03 -7.82 -3.76
C PRO A 26 -1.18 -7.23 -2.34
N PRO A 27 -0.41 -6.18 -2.00
CA PRO A 27 -0.54 -5.52 -0.70
C PRO A 27 -1.87 -4.77 -0.60
N ARG A 28 -2.48 -4.81 0.59
CA ARG A 28 -3.74 -4.16 0.93
C ARG A 28 -3.62 -3.42 2.26
N GLN A 29 -4.52 -2.47 2.49
CA GLN A 29 -4.60 -1.76 3.76
C GLN A 29 -5.44 -2.55 4.75
N LEU A 30 -4.90 -2.80 5.94
CA LEU A 30 -5.60 -3.46 7.05
C LEU A 30 -5.52 -2.61 8.31
N ARG A 31 -6.57 -2.64 9.11
CA ARG A 31 -6.58 -1.92 10.39
C ARG A 31 -5.93 -2.76 11.47
N LEU A 32 -5.15 -2.12 12.34
CA LEU A 32 -4.45 -2.81 13.41
C LEU A 32 -5.42 -3.45 14.42
N ASP A 33 -6.54 -2.78 14.71
CA ASP A 33 -7.54 -3.22 15.69
C ASP A 33 -8.38 -4.43 15.23
N GLU A 34 -8.21 -4.87 13.99
CA GLU A 34 -8.79 -6.10 13.44
C GLU A 34 -7.84 -7.29 13.54
N LEU A 35 -6.55 -7.06 13.81
CA LEU A 35 -5.52 -8.10 13.75
C LEU A 35 -5.29 -8.76 15.11
N VAL A 36 -5.10 -10.08 15.10
CA VAL A 36 -4.62 -10.90 16.21
C VAL A 36 -3.15 -11.24 15.96
N THR A 37 -2.26 -10.95 16.90
CA THR A 37 -0.85 -11.35 16.74
C THR A 37 -0.66 -12.83 17.04
N VAL A 38 0.21 -13.51 16.30
CA VAL A 38 0.56 -14.94 16.55
C VAL A 38 1.79 -15.12 17.43
N THR A 39 2.40 -14.01 17.85
CA THR A 39 3.50 -13.97 18.81
C THR A 39 3.18 -13.02 19.95
N THR A 40 3.69 -13.36 21.13
CA THR A 40 3.57 -12.60 22.38
C THR A 40 4.80 -11.72 22.64
N VAL A 41 5.92 -12.01 21.97
CA VAL A 41 7.21 -11.38 22.24
C VAL A 41 7.50 -10.25 21.25
N LEU A 42 7.73 -9.06 21.78
CA LEU A 42 8.22 -7.90 21.03
C LEU A 42 9.66 -7.57 21.47
N ALA A 43 10.60 -7.69 20.55
CA ALA A 43 11.99 -7.31 20.79
C ALA A 43 12.17 -5.78 20.63
N LEU A 44 12.54 -5.09 21.72
CA LEU A 44 12.64 -3.62 21.75
C LEU A 44 13.84 -3.09 20.92
N ASP A 45 14.97 -3.79 20.94
CA ASP A 45 16.15 -3.51 20.12
C ASP A 45 15.79 -3.49 18.63
N LYS A 46 14.99 -4.45 18.18
CA LYS A 46 14.45 -4.47 16.81
C LYS A 46 13.49 -3.32 16.58
N LEU A 47 12.56 -3.06 17.50
CA LEU A 47 11.60 -1.97 17.35
C LEU A 47 12.27 -0.60 17.14
N LEU A 48 13.36 -0.34 17.87
CA LEU A 48 14.09 0.93 17.86
C LEU A 48 15.17 1.01 16.79
N SER A 49 15.60 -0.11 16.23
CA SER A 49 16.65 -0.13 15.22
C SER A 49 16.20 0.60 13.94
N GLU A 50 17.07 1.51 13.48
CA GLU A 50 16.93 2.25 12.21
C GLU A 50 17.02 1.30 11.01
N ASP A 51 17.82 0.23 11.12
CA ASP A 51 17.95 -0.88 10.15
C ASP A 51 16.86 -1.95 10.30
N SER A 52 15.91 -1.80 11.23
CA SER A 52 14.87 -2.82 11.44
C SER A 52 13.88 -2.92 10.26
N THR A 53 14.05 -2.07 9.26
CA THR A 53 13.52 -2.32 7.92
C THR A 53 14.50 -3.20 7.14
N PHE A 54 13.99 -4.34 6.68
CA PHE A 54 14.46 -5.04 5.47
C PHE A 54 15.34 -6.30 5.68
N TYR A 55 14.77 -7.31 6.33
CA TYR A 55 15.09 -8.70 6.01
C TYR A 55 13.80 -9.40 5.60
N GLY A 56 13.45 -9.35 4.30
CA GLY A 56 12.25 -9.98 3.76
C GLY A 56 11.32 -9.00 3.04
N ASP A 57 10.01 -9.20 3.20
CA ASP A 57 8.97 -8.43 2.52
C ASP A 57 8.81 -7.02 3.11
N LEU A 58 8.55 -6.05 2.24
CA LEU A 58 8.23 -4.67 2.63
C LEU A 58 6.91 -4.59 3.39
N PHE A 59 5.99 -5.51 3.07
CA PHE A 59 4.66 -5.55 3.63
C PHE A 59 4.57 -6.58 4.75
N SER A 60 3.68 -6.34 5.70
CA SER A 60 3.37 -7.35 6.72
C SER A 60 2.65 -8.55 6.09
N HIS A 61 2.78 -9.72 6.69
CA HIS A 61 2.06 -10.92 6.29
C HIS A 61 0.89 -11.13 7.23
N VAL A 62 -0.32 -11.21 6.66
CA VAL A 62 -1.55 -11.46 7.41
C VAL A 62 -2.23 -12.68 6.79
N VAL A 63 -2.70 -13.57 7.66
CA VAL A 63 -3.43 -14.76 7.28
C VAL A 63 -4.86 -14.64 7.77
N ARG A 64 -5.85 -14.82 6.90
CA ARG A 64 -7.24 -15.00 7.29
C ARG A 64 -7.50 -16.48 7.52
N TRP A 65 -8.04 -16.81 8.69
CA TRP A 65 -8.44 -18.16 9.03
C TRP A 65 -9.66 -18.15 9.96
N GLN A 66 -10.67 -18.92 9.60
CA GLN A 66 -11.95 -19.00 10.29
C GLN A 66 -12.56 -17.61 10.56
N GLY A 67 -12.44 -16.71 9.59
CA GLY A 67 -12.96 -15.34 9.68
C GLY A 67 -12.14 -14.36 10.53
N GLU A 68 -11.03 -14.80 11.11
CA GLU A 68 -10.13 -13.97 11.92
C GLU A 68 -8.86 -13.59 11.14
N LEU A 69 -8.28 -12.42 11.42
CA LEU A 69 -7.07 -11.92 10.79
C LEU A 69 -5.87 -12.07 11.71
N TYR A 70 -4.90 -12.87 11.31
CA TYR A 70 -3.70 -13.17 12.10
C TYR A 70 -2.48 -12.47 11.50
N LEU A 71 -1.85 -11.60 12.29
CA LEU A 71 -0.58 -10.96 11.93
C LEU A 71 0.56 -11.95 12.16
N GLU A 72 1.03 -12.53 11.07
CA GLU A 72 2.08 -13.55 11.06
C GLU A 72 3.48 -12.94 11.08
N ASP A 73 3.69 -11.89 10.27
CA ASP A 73 4.96 -11.17 10.21
C ASP A 73 4.75 -9.65 10.17
N GLY A 74 5.78 -8.92 10.59
CA GLY A 74 5.78 -7.46 10.61
C GLY A 74 5.19 -6.86 11.88
N LEU A 75 5.24 -7.57 13.00
CA LEU A 75 4.78 -7.07 14.31
C LEU A 75 5.45 -5.74 14.68
N HIS A 76 6.77 -5.64 14.58
CA HIS A 76 7.49 -4.39 14.89
C HIS A 76 7.06 -3.23 13.99
N ARG A 77 6.82 -3.49 12.71
CA ARG A 77 6.31 -2.50 11.75
C ARG A 77 4.90 -2.05 12.10
N ALA A 78 4.03 -2.96 12.53
CA ALA A 78 2.69 -2.65 13.00
C ALA A 78 2.71 -1.80 14.27
N VAL A 79 3.50 -2.20 15.27
CA VAL A 79 3.65 -1.46 16.53
C VAL A 79 4.26 -0.07 16.28
N ARG A 80 5.30 0.03 15.44
CA ARG A 80 5.90 1.33 15.06
C ARG A 80 4.89 2.25 14.39
N SER A 81 3.99 1.70 13.56
CA SER A 81 2.90 2.47 12.94
C SER A 81 1.91 2.97 13.99
N ALA A 82 1.52 2.11 14.94
CA ALA A 82 0.65 2.49 16.05
C ALA A 82 1.26 3.59 16.94
N LEU A 83 2.55 3.52 17.24
CA LEU A 83 3.29 4.54 18.01
C LEU A 83 3.34 5.89 17.29
N ARG A 84 3.23 5.90 15.96
CA ARG A 84 3.09 7.10 15.13
C ARG A 84 1.63 7.53 14.93
N ASN A 85 0.72 6.99 15.73
CA ASN A 85 -0.73 7.24 15.65
C ASN A 85 -1.35 6.84 14.30
N ARG A 86 -0.77 5.85 13.62
CA ARG A 86 -1.29 5.27 12.37
C ARG A 86 -1.85 3.88 12.65
N HIS A 87 -3.17 3.78 12.62
CA HIS A 87 -3.91 2.54 12.91
C HIS A 87 -4.13 1.65 11.67
N ILE A 88 -3.47 1.94 10.56
CA ILE A 88 -3.53 1.18 9.31
C ILE A 88 -2.12 0.76 8.92
N ILE A 89 -1.98 -0.48 8.44
CA ILE A 89 -0.75 -1.01 7.85
C ILE A 89 -1.00 -1.52 6.44
N HIS A 90 0.05 -1.55 5.63
CA HIS A 90 0.03 -2.28 4.36
C HIS A 90 0.52 -3.70 4.60
N ALA A 91 -0.30 -4.67 4.22
CA ALA A 91 -0.06 -6.08 4.43
C ALA A 91 -0.52 -6.90 3.23
N ARG A 92 0.11 -8.03 3.02
CA ARG A 92 -0.35 -9.06 2.09
C ARG A 92 -1.27 -9.99 2.87
N LEU A 93 -2.48 -10.17 2.35
CA LEU A 93 -3.50 -10.99 2.99
C LEU A 93 -3.59 -12.32 2.26
N LEU A 94 -3.14 -13.38 2.91
CA LEU A 94 -3.40 -14.76 2.48
C LEU A 94 -4.71 -15.21 3.09
N ASP A 95 -5.63 -15.67 2.25
CA ASP A 95 -6.97 -16.05 2.67
C ASP A 95 -7.16 -17.57 2.67
N LEU A 96 -6.77 -18.24 3.76
CA LEU A 96 -6.81 -19.70 3.85
C LEU A 96 -8.24 -20.26 3.87
N ASP A 97 -9.25 -19.44 4.20
CA ASP A 97 -10.65 -19.85 4.12
C ASP A 97 -11.14 -20.02 2.68
N SER A 98 -10.40 -19.48 1.71
CA SER A 98 -10.74 -19.53 0.27
C SER A 98 -10.03 -20.64 -0.50
N TYR A 99 -9.07 -21.33 0.12
CA TYR A 99 -8.23 -22.34 -0.52
C TYR A 99 -8.54 -23.74 0.01
N ASP A 100 -8.31 -24.75 -0.82
CA ASP A 100 -8.36 -26.15 -0.39
C ASP A 100 -7.04 -26.52 0.30
N LEU A 101 -7.14 -26.85 1.59
CA LEU A 101 -6.02 -27.23 2.45
C LEU A 101 -5.95 -28.75 2.69
N SER A 102 -6.71 -29.55 1.94
CA SER A 102 -6.64 -31.01 2.02
C SER A 102 -5.27 -31.52 1.54
N ALA A 103 -4.83 -32.67 2.06
CA ALA A 103 -3.50 -33.22 1.76
C ALA A 103 -3.31 -33.62 0.29
N ASP A 104 -4.41 -33.87 -0.43
CA ASP A 104 -4.41 -34.25 -1.85
C ASP A 104 -4.54 -33.04 -2.80
N ALA A 105 -4.70 -31.82 -2.26
CA ALA A 105 -4.82 -30.60 -3.04
C ALA A 105 -3.45 -30.16 -3.61
N PRO A 106 -3.44 -29.43 -4.75
CA PRO A 106 -2.20 -28.86 -5.29
C PRO A 106 -1.60 -27.85 -4.29
N PRO A 107 -0.27 -27.63 -4.32
CA PRO A 107 0.39 -26.67 -3.42
C PRO A 107 -0.24 -25.28 -3.50
N LEU A 108 -0.37 -24.60 -2.36
CA LEU A 108 -0.98 -23.28 -2.26
C LEU A 108 -0.35 -22.25 -3.21
N GLU A 109 0.96 -22.33 -3.43
CA GLU A 109 1.68 -21.42 -4.33
C GLU A 109 1.26 -21.56 -5.80
N GLU A 110 0.79 -22.73 -6.23
CA GLU A 110 0.21 -23.00 -7.55
C GLU A 110 -1.23 -22.46 -7.64
N GLN A 111 -2.03 -22.66 -6.58
CA GLN A 111 -3.39 -22.11 -6.49
C GLN A 111 -3.42 -20.56 -6.51
N LEU A 112 -2.34 -19.92 -6.05
CA LEU A 112 -2.20 -18.45 -6.07
C LEU A 112 -1.96 -17.88 -7.47
N ASP A 113 -1.37 -18.66 -8.39
CA ASP A 113 -1.05 -18.18 -9.74
C ASP A 113 -2.31 -17.94 -10.59
N ASP A 114 -3.39 -18.68 -10.31
CA ASP A 114 -4.68 -18.52 -10.98
C ASP A 114 -5.42 -17.23 -10.56
N THR A 115 -5.06 -16.64 -9.41
CA THR A 115 -5.75 -15.45 -8.85
C THR A 115 -5.04 -14.13 -9.17
N ALA A 116 -3.89 -14.17 -9.86
CA ALA A 116 -3.03 -13.01 -10.08
C ALA A 116 -3.53 -11.99 -11.14
N GLU A 117 -4.83 -11.93 -11.44
CA GLU A 117 -5.39 -10.79 -12.15
C GLU A 117 -5.34 -9.56 -11.24
N ILE A 118 -4.35 -8.70 -11.49
CA ILE A 118 -4.18 -7.40 -10.84
C ILE A 118 -5.48 -6.60 -11.04
N PRO A 119 -6.23 -6.25 -9.99
CA PRO A 119 -7.34 -5.33 -10.13
C PRO A 119 -6.75 -3.95 -10.42
N THR A 120 -6.68 -3.59 -11.70
CA THR A 120 -6.35 -2.23 -12.12
C THR A 120 -7.48 -1.35 -11.58
N THR A 121 -7.20 -0.64 -10.50
CA THR A 121 -8.13 0.36 -9.95
C THR A 121 -8.38 1.41 -11.01
N THR A 122 -9.51 1.30 -11.73
CA THR A 122 -10.14 2.40 -12.45
C THR A 122 -11.63 2.16 -12.43
N ASN A 123 -12.23 2.36 -11.25
CA ASN A 123 -13.62 2.76 -11.19
C ASN A 123 -13.71 4.07 -10.40
N ARG A 124 -13.17 5.13 -11.03
CA ARG A 124 -13.49 6.50 -10.64
C ARG A 124 -14.68 6.89 -11.52
N PRO A 125 -15.86 7.20 -10.98
CA PRO A 125 -16.96 7.70 -11.80
C PRO A 125 -16.49 9.00 -12.44
N ILE A 126 -16.37 8.99 -13.77
CA ILE A 126 -16.10 10.18 -14.57
C ILE A 126 -17.30 11.09 -14.36
N ARG A 127 -17.14 12.15 -13.54
CA ARG A 127 -18.11 13.24 -13.54
C ARG A 127 -18.04 13.90 -14.92
N PRO A 128 -19.17 14.06 -15.65
CA PRO A 128 -19.18 14.86 -16.87
C PRO A 128 -18.74 16.27 -16.51
N VAL A 129 -17.69 16.77 -17.17
CA VAL A 129 -17.26 18.15 -17.04
C VAL A 129 -18.11 18.96 -18.00
N ASP A 130 -19.21 19.55 -17.49
CA ASP A 130 -20.04 20.45 -18.26
C ASP A 130 -19.20 21.66 -18.72
N HIS A 131 -18.92 21.73 -20.01
CA HIS A 131 -18.35 22.91 -20.64
C HIS A 131 -19.48 23.93 -20.88
N PRO A 132 -19.41 25.16 -20.35
CA PRO A 132 -20.40 26.16 -20.69
C PRO A 132 -20.25 26.59 -22.14
N ALA A 133 -21.35 26.50 -22.89
CA ALA A 133 -21.46 26.95 -24.26
C ALA A 133 -21.17 28.46 -24.37
N ARG A 134 -20.24 28.80 -25.27
CA ARG A 134 -19.95 30.17 -25.71
C ARG A 134 -21.17 30.71 -26.45
N ASN A 135 -21.89 31.65 -25.84
CA ASN A 135 -22.85 32.49 -26.55
C ASN A 135 -22.25 33.86 -26.86
N SER A 136 -22.15 34.14 -28.14
CA SER A 136 -21.82 35.42 -28.75
C SER A 136 -23.06 36.29 -28.89
N SER A 137 -23.07 37.49 -28.31
CA SER A 137 -23.79 38.66 -28.83
C SER A 137 -23.20 39.95 -28.24
N ALA A 138 -23.19 40.99 -29.07
CA ALA A 138 -22.38 42.20 -28.96
C ALA A 138 -23.08 43.35 -28.20
N GLN A 139 -22.31 44.22 -27.52
CA GLN A 139 -22.17 45.67 -27.78
C GLN A 139 -21.65 46.47 -26.57
N GLY A 140 -20.69 47.36 -26.83
CA GLY A 140 -20.61 48.69 -26.20
C GLY A 140 -19.58 48.91 -25.10
N GLY A 141 -18.57 49.74 -25.36
CA GLY A 141 -17.87 50.51 -24.33
C GLY A 141 -16.34 50.55 -24.46
N ALA A 142 -15.82 51.60 -25.11
CA ALA A 142 -14.39 51.85 -25.30
C ALA A 142 -13.74 52.53 -24.08
N HIS A 143 -12.58 52.05 -23.60
CA HIS A 143 -11.57 52.90 -22.95
C HIS A 143 -10.12 52.36 -23.13
N ARG A 144 -9.36 53.15 -23.90
CA ARG A 144 -7.91 53.51 -23.92
C ARG A 144 -6.80 52.50 -23.51
N ARG A 145 -5.77 52.50 -24.38
CA ARG A 145 -4.39 51.97 -24.28
C ARG A 145 -3.68 52.29 -22.95
N SER A 146 -2.80 51.38 -22.51
CA SER A 146 -1.31 51.50 -22.63
C SER A 146 -0.57 50.34 -21.94
N GLY A 147 0.59 49.94 -22.48
CA GLY A 147 1.62 49.19 -21.74
C GLY A 147 2.21 48.00 -22.48
N ARG A 148 3.43 48.16 -23.03
CA ARG A 148 4.20 47.17 -23.79
C ARG A 148 5.46 46.81 -22.99
N SER A 149 5.93 45.56 -23.15
CA SER A 149 7.25 45.00 -22.74
C SER A 149 7.48 44.86 -21.22
N THR A 150 8.14 43.83 -20.70
CA THR A 150 9.33 43.05 -21.11
C THR A 150 9.14 41.58 -20.64
N GLY A 151 9.62 40.51 -21.28
CA GLY A 151 10.95 40.28 -21.83
C GLY A 151 11.86 39.70 -20.74
N TRP A 152 11.77 38.39 -20.46
CA TRP A 152 12.77 37.67 -19.63
C TRP A 152 13.26 36.42 -20.38
N SER A 153 14.54 36.45 -20.73
CA SER A 153 15.29 35.40 -21.43
C SER A 153 16.07 34.54 -20.44
N ALA A 154 16.22 33.26 -20.74
CA ALA A 154 16.98 32.30 -19.95
C ALA A 154 18.51 32.58 -19.96
N PRO A 155 19.25 32.26 -18.88
CA PRO A 155 20.70 32.46 -18.83
C PRO A 155 21.47 31.34 -19.57
N PRO A 156 22.65 31.65 -20.15
CA PRO A 156 23.46 30.67 -20.85
C PRO A 156 24.36 29.86 -19.91
N ASN A 157 24.61 28.61 -20.30
CA ASN A 157 25.46 27.62 -19.64
C ASN A 157 26.96 27.87 -19.94
N PRO A 158 27.87 27.93 -18.94
CA PRO A 158 29.29 28.05 -19.21
C PRO A 158 29.97 26.67 -19.35
N ARG A 159 30.54 26.38 -20.53
CA ARG A 159 31.57 25.35 -20.73
C ARG A 159 32.93 26.00 -20.97
N GLY A 160 33.91 25.70 -20.09
CA GLY A 160 35.37 25.71 -20.30
C GLY A 160 36.01 27.07 -20.62
N TRP A 161 37.28 27.38 -20.36
CA TRP A 161 38.55 26.64 -20.24
C TRP A 161 39.45 27.48 -19.29
N GLY A 162 40.33 26.93 -18.45
CA GLY A 162 41.69 26.48 -18.79
C GLY A 162 42.75 27.47 -18.27
N GLY A 163 43.64 26.99 -17.39
CA GLY A 163 44.78 27.70 -16.82
C GLY A 163 45.56 26.78 -15.90
#